data_AF-A0A6B2LXJ9-F1
#
_entry.id   AF-A0A6B2LXJ9-F1
#
_cell.length_a   1.000
_cell.length_b   1.000
_cell.length_c   1.000
_cell.angle_alpha   90.00
_cell.angle_beta   90.00
_cell.angle_gamma   90.00
#
_symmetry.space_group_name_H-M   'P 1'
#
loop_
_entity.id
_entity.type
_entity.pdbx_description
1 polymer ?
#
loop_
_entity_poly.entity_id
_entity_poly.type
_entity_poly.pdbx_seq_one_letter_code
_entity_poly.pdbx_strand_id
1 'polypeptide(L)' 'MACGILSHCLSERFRVTYGISPNHKKKKMAVPYRAADVPSERAEFFHPDCAIVFTYLSYYYDGLTE' A
#
# COMPACT_ATOMS: atom_id res chain seq x y z
N MET A 1 -8.63 7.62 -19.58
CA MET A 1 -8.44 8.37 -18.32
C MET A 1 -8.06 7.41 -17.18
N ALA A 2 -6.92 6.70 -17.30
CA ALA A 2 -6.43 5.76 -16.28
C ALA A 2 -5.05 6.19 -15.70
N CYS A 3 -4.38 7.17 -16.33
CA CYS A 3 -3.05 7.63 -15.94
C CYS A 3 -3.05 8.39 -14.60
N GLY A 4 -4.14 9.04 -14.22
CA GLY A 4 -4.21 9.86 -12.99
C GLY A 4 -4.00 9.06 -11.72
N ILE A 5 -4.57 7.86 -11.64
CA ILE A 5 -4.44 6.98 -10.47
C ILE A 5 -3.01 6.43 -10.39
N LEU A 6 -2.45 5.96 -11.50
CA LEU A 6 -1.08 5.46 -11.54
C LEU A 6 -0.08 6.57 -11.15
N SER A 7 -0.23 7.76 -11.72
CA SER A 7 0.60 8.92 -11.37
C SER A 7 0.47 9.30 -9.90
N HIS A 8 -0.73 9.19 -9.32
CA HIS A 8 -0.94 9.43 -7.91
C HIS A 8 -0.24 8.35 -7.07
N CYS A 9 -0.46 7.07 -7.36
CA CYS A 9 0.16 5.96 -6.63
C CYS A 9 1.70 6.02 -6.66
N LEU A 10 2.29 6.39 -7.80
CA LEU A 10 3.74 6.54 -7.95
C LEU A 10 4.29 7.78 -7.23
N SER A 11 3.45 8.78 -6.93
CA SER A 11 3.83 9.98 -6.18
C SER A 11 3.78 9.78 -4.66
N GLU A 12 3.10 8.74 -4.18
CA GLU A 12 2.97 8.44 -2.76
C GLU A 12 4.23 7.78 -2.17
N ARG A 13 4.43 7.91 -0.85
CA ARG A 13 5.62 7.40 -0.17
C ARG A 13 5.35 6.09 0.58
N PHE A 14 6.20 5.09 0.30
CA PHE A 14 6.20 3.81 1.01
C PHE A 14 6.45 4.01 2.52
N ARG A 15 5.71 3.25 3.36
CA ARG A 15 5.68 3.31 4.84
C ARG A 15 5.23 4.64 5.45
N VAL A 16 4.77 5.59 4.64
CA VAL A 16 4.19 6.86 5.10
C VAL A 16 2.72 6.95 4.71
N THR A 17 2.40 6.66 3.45
CA THR A 17 1.02 6.64 2.94
C THR A 17 0.50 5.22 2.78
N TYR A 18 1.36 4.27 2.42
CA TYR A 18 0.97 2.89 2.16
C TYR A 18 2.06 1.90 2.56
N GLY A 19 1.68 0.65 2.82
CA GLY A 19 2.62 -0.44 3.09
C GLY A 19 1.90 -1.72 3.49
N ILE A 20 2.64 -2.82 3.63
CA ILE A 20 2.10 -4.09 4.15
C ILE A 20 2.15 -4.06 5.68
N SER A 21 1.04 -4.38 6.35
CA SER A 21 1.05 -4.43 7.82
C SER A 21 1.86 -5.66 8.29
N PRO A 22 2.94 -5.47 9.07
CA PRO A 22 3.73 -6.59 9.60
C PRO A 22 2.95 -7.42 10.63
N ASN A 23 1.94 -6.83 11.27
CA ASN A 23 1.09 -7.49 12.26
C ASN A 23 0.06 -8.43 11.63
N HIS A 24 -0.21 -8.29 10.33
CA HIS A 24 -1.28 -9.03 9.66
C HIS A 24 -0.72 -9.98 8.59
N LYS A 25 0.07 -10.98 8.99
CA LYS A 25 0.66 -12.00 8.08
C LYS A 25 -0.37 -12.72 7.18
N LYS A 26 -1.64 -12.77 7.58
CA LYS A 26 -2.73 -13.35 6.78
C LYS A 26 -3.22 -12.44 5.64
N LYS A 27 -3.02 -11.12 5.74
CA LYS A 27 -3.50 -10.13 4.77
C LYS A 27 -2.30 -9.62 3.95
N LYS A 28 -2.02 -10.32 2.85
CA LYS A 28 -0.97 -10.01 1.86
C LYS A 28 -1.33 -8.83 0.94
N MET A 29 -1.89 -7.76 1.51
CA MET A 29 -2.32 -6.57 0.77
C MET A 29 -1.82 -5.31 1.45
N ALA A 30 -1.50 -4.30 0.65
CA ALA A 30 -1.16 -2.99 1.18
C ALA A 30 -2.35 -2.38 1.93
N VAL A 31 -2.04 -1.69 3.03
CA VAL A 31 -2.97 -0.89 3.81
C VAL A 31 -2.50 0.56 3.81
N PRO A 32 -3.42 1.53 3.94
CA PRO A 32 -3.04 2.92 4.10
C PRO A 32 -2.38 3.15 5.46
N TYR A 33 -1.40 4.04 5.50
CA TYR A 33 -0.70 4.45 6.71
C TYR A 33 -1.26 5.80 7.16
N ARG A 34 -1.48 5.95 8.46
CA ARG A 34 -1.95 7.22 9.06
C ARG A 34 -0.79 8.17 9.35
N ALA A 35 0.39 7.60 9.58
CA ALA A 35 1.63 8.29 9.83
C ALA A 35 2.78 7.36 9.42
N ALA A 36 4.01 7.88 9.42
CA ALA A 36 5.21 7.06 9.22
C ALA A 36 5.19 5.84 10.15
N ASP A 37 5.28 4.65 9.57
CA ASP A 37 5.29 3.36 10.29
C ASP A 37 4.03 3.03 11.11
N VAL A 38 2.93 3.75 10.90
CA VAL A 38 1.65 3.50 11.57
C VAL A 38 0.61 3.01 10.56
N PRO A 39 0.50 1.68 10.33
CA PRO A 39 -0.47 1.11 9.41
C PRO A 39 -1.90 1.25 9.97
N SER A 40 -2.85 1.56 9.09
CA SER A 40 -4.28 1.54 9.41
C SER A 40 -4.90 0.22 8.98
N GLU A 41 -4.80 -0.80 9.82
CA GLU A 41 -5.14 -2.19 9.49
C GLU A 41 -6.61 -2.43 9.09
N ARG A 42 -7.51 -1.53 9.50
CA ARG A 42 -8.95 -1.58 9.17
C ARG A 42 -9.35 -0.65 8.02
N ALA A 43 -8.46 0.24 7.60
CA ALA A 43 -8.76 1.16 6.50
C ALA A 43 -8.41 0.49 5.18
N GLU A 44 -9.24 0.74 4.18
CA GLU A 44 -9.07 0.23 2.82
C GLU A 44 -8.95 1.42 1.87
N PHE A 45 -8.24 1.21 0.75
CA PHE A 45 -8.15 2.24 -0.28
C PHE A 45 -9.51 2.41 -0.94
N PHE A 46 -9.89 3.66 -1.19
CA PHE A 46 -11.16 3.99 -1.83
C PHE A 46 -11.32 3.38 -3.22
N HIS A 47 -10.21 3.18 -3.93
CA HIS A 47 -10.20 2.63 -5.28
C HIS A 47 -9.42 1.31 -5.32
N PRO A 48 -9.98 0.24 -5.91
CA PRO A 48 -9.32 -1.06 -5.98
C PRO A 48 -8.01 -1.00 -6.76
N ASP A 49 -7.89 -0.17 -7.79
CA ASP A 49 -6.64 0.00 -8.54
C ASP A 49 -5.50 0.54 -7.66
N CYS A 50 -5.80 1.45 -6.73
CA CYS A 50 -4.81 1.92 -5.76
C CYS A 50 -4.37 0.77 -4.85
N ALA A 51 -5.31 -0.05 -4.37
CA ALA A 51 -4.99 -1.20 -3.53
C ALA A 51 -4.06 -2.19 -4.24
N ILE A 52 -4.32 -2.46 -5.54
CA ILE A 52 -3.50 -3.35 -6.36
C ILE A 52 -2.10 -2.76 -6.54
N VAL A 53 -2.00 -1.52 -7.04
CA VAL A 53 -0.71 -0.87 -7.32
C VAL A 53 0.13 -0.73 -6.05
N PHE A 54 -0.45 -0.28 -4.93
CA PHE A 54 0.27 -0.16 -3.67
C PHE A 54 0.70 -1.51 -3.11
N THR A 55 -0.08 -2.58 -3.33
CA THR A 55 0.33 -3.93 -2.92
C THR A 55 1.58 -4.36 -3.68
N TYR A 56 1.59 -4.22 -5.01
CA TYR A 56 2.76 -4.56 -5.82
C TYR A 56 3.97 -3.68 -5.49
N LEU A 57 3.79 -2.36 -5.32
CA LEU A 57 4.87 -1.45 -4.91
C LEU A 57 5.40 -1.82 -3.53
N SER A 58 4.53 -2.17 -2.59
CA SER A 58 4.96 -2.60 -1.25
C SER A 58 5.80 -3.87 -1.32
N TYR A 59 5.39 -4.86 -2.11
CA TYR A 59 6.20 -6.06 -2.33
C TYR A 59 7.52 -5.78 -3.06
N TYR A 60 7.52 -4.82 -3.98
CA TYR A 60 8.73 -4.40 -4.67
C TYR A 60 9.76 -3.77 -3.72
N TYR A 61 9.30 -2.97 -2.75
CA TYR A 61 10.18 -2.30 -1.79
C TYR A 61 10.54 -3.14 -0.55
N ASP A 62 9.57 -3.87 0.01
CA ASP A 62 9.75 -4.73 1.20
C ASP A 62 10.48 -6.05 0.84
N GLY A 63 10.38 -6.46 -0.43
CA GLY A 63 10.83 -7.76 -0.90
C GLY A 63 9.76 -8.84 -0.69
N LEU A 64 9.88 -9.92 -1.46
CA LEU A 64 9.07 -11.12 -1.27
C LEU A 64 9.69 -11.95 -0.14
N THR A 65 9.37 -11.63 1.10
CA THR A 65 9.59 -12.56 2.22
C THR A 65 8.44 -13.55 2.29
N GLU A 66 8.73 -14.81 1.96
CA GLU A 66 7.81 -15.95 2.04
C GLU A 66 7.46 -16.35 3.47
#